data_AF-A0A7X4AFI3-F1
#
_entry.id   AF-A0A7X4AFI3-F1
#
_cell.length_a   1.000
_cell.length_b   1.000
_cell.length_c   1.000
_cell.angle_alpha   90.00
_cell.angle_beta   90.00
_cell.angle_gamma   90.00
#
_symmetry.space_group_name_H-M   'P 1'
#
loop_
_entity.id
_entity.type
_entity.pdbx_description
1 polymer ?
#
loop_
_entity_poly.entity_id
_entity_poly.type
_entity_poly.pdbx_seq_one_letter_code
_entity_poly.pdbx_strand_id
1 'polypeptide(L)'
;MSDLRLSIAMGDYDRTRPLADGRVKIDGGDPAVMLLTPEEMFFRAMRHRAFDICELSLSSYVISVARGDPHYIAVPVYLSRAFRHTSIYIRTDKRIEQPEDLRGR
;
A
#
# COMPACT_ATOMS: atom_id res chain seq x y z
N MET A 1 25.50 16.87 -11.50
CA MET A 1 24.05 17.08 -11.28
C MET A 1 23.77 16.72 -9.83
N SER A 2 22.95 17.49 -9.11
CA SER A 2 22.51 17.09 -7.77
C SER A 2 21.46 15.99 -7.89
N ASP A 3 21.51 15.01 -7.00
CA ASP A 3 20.52 13.92 -6.97
C ASP A 3 19.11 14.47 -6.71
N LEU A 4 18.11 13.86 -7.36
CA LEU A 4 16.71 14.24 -7.22
C LEU A 4 16.18 13.73 -5.88
N ARG A 5 15.79 14.66 -5.00
CA ARG A 5 15.20 14.29 -3.71
C ARG A 5 13.77 13.82 -3.88
N LEU A 6 13.48 12.59 -3.47
CA LEU A 6 12.16 11.96 -3.62
C LEU A 6 11.66 11.42 -2.29
N SER A 7 10.44 11.79 -1.90
CA SER A 7 9.76 11.19 -0.76
C SER A 7 9.16 9.84 -1.14
N ILE A 8 9.51 8.78 -0.40
CA ILE A 8 9.05 7.41 -0.69
C ILE A 8 8.42 6.79 0.56
N ALA A 9 7.12 6.50 0.51
CA ALA A 9 6.42 5.77 1.57
C ALA A 9 6.23 4.30 1.19
N MET A 10 6.67 3.39 2.04
CA MET A 10 6.51 1.94 1.83
C MET A 10 6.45 1.19 3.14
N GLY A 11 5.94 -0.03 3.12
CA GLY A 11 6.00 -0.95 4.25
C GLY A 11 7.42 -1.47 4.48
N ASP A 12 7.71 -1.85 5.71
CA ASP A 12 8.98 -2.48 6.08
C ASP A 12 8.97 -3.99 5.75
N TYR A 13 9.38 -4.32 4.53
CA TYR A 13 9.44 -5.69 4.02
C TYR A 13 10.87 -6.05 3.61
N ASP A 14 11.16 -7.34 3.54
CA ASP A 14 12.42 -7.89 3.00
C ASP A 14 12.84 -7.27 1.64
N ARG A 15 11.87 -7.02 0.76
CA ARG A 15 12.05 -6.46 -0.60
C ARG A 15 12.16 -4.94 -0.68
N THR A 16 11.73 -4.20 0.34
CA THR A 16 11.81 -2.73 0.40
C THR A 16 12.94 -2.25 1.30
N ARG A 17 13.29 -3.04 2.32
CA ARG A 17 14.33 -2.72 3.31
C ARG A 17 15.69 -2.37 2.72
N PRO A 18 16.19 -3.03 1.64
CA PRO A 18 17.47 -2.64 1.03
C PRO A 18 17.51 -1.19 0.52
N LEU A 19 16.36 -0.63 0.13
CA LEU A 19 16.27 0.78 -0.25
C LEU A 19 16.25 1.70 0.98
N ALA A 20 15.56 1.29 2.04
CA ALA A 20 15.46 2.05 3.29
C ALA A 20 16.78 2.12 4.07
N ASP A 21 17.57 1.04 4.07
CA ASP A 21 18.86 0.97 4.77
C ASP A 21 20.08 1.30 3.89
N GLY A 22 19.84 1.67 2.63
CA GLY A 22 20.87 2.15 1.70
C GLY A 22 21.74 1.05 1.07
N ARG A 23 21.42 -0.24 1.26
CA ARG A 23 22.08 -1.35 0.54
C ARG A 23 21.85 -1.28 -0.97
N VAL A 24 20.70 -0.74 -1.40
CA VAL A 24 20.36 -0.47 -2.79
C VAL A 24 20.19 1.04 -2.95
N LYS A 25 20.87 1.61 -3.95
CA LYS A 25 20.80 3.03 -4.30
C LYS A 25 19.99 3.25 -5.57
N ILE A 26 19.39 4.43 -5.68
CA ILE A 26 18.75 4.91 -6.91
C ILE A 26 19.75 5.79 -7.64
N ASP A 27 20.09 5.43 -8.87
CA ASP A 27 20.98 6.27 -9.69
C ASP A 27 20.33 7.64 -9.94
N GLY A 28 21.04 8.72 -9.60
CA GLY A 28 20.55 10.10 -9.67
C GLY A 28 19.42 10.45 -8.70
N GLY A 29 19.13 9.61 -7.70
CA GLY A 29 18.04 9.83 -6.74
C GLY A 29 18.50 9.83 -5.27
N ASP A 30 17.97 10.76 -4.49
CA ASP A 30 18.14 10.87 -3.04
C ASP A 30 16.81 10.55 -2.33
N PRO A 31 16.55 9.27 -1.98
CA PRO A 31 15.27 8.87 -1.43
C PRO A 31 15.15 9.22 0.06
N ALA A 32 14.18 10.08 0.39
CA ALA A 32 13.69 10.27 1.74
C ALA A 32 12.64 9.19 2.07
N VAL A 33 13.13 8.02 2.50
CA VAL A 33 12.28 6.84 2.79
C VAL A 33 11.54 6.97 4.11
N MET A 34 10.25 6.65 4.10
CA MET A 34 9.37 6.57 5.26
C MET A 34 8.77 5.16 5.33
N LEU A 35 9.12 4.42 6.39
CA LEU A 35 8.53 3.12 6.66
C LEU A 35 7.23 3.31 7.45
N LEU A 36 6.09 3.12 6.79
CA LEU A 36 4.76 3.41 7.35
C LEU A 36 3.86 2.18 7.35
N THR A 37 2.87 2.15 8.25
CA THR A 37 1.81 1.15 8.15
C THR A 37 0.90 1.47 6.95
N PRO A 38 0.24 0.45 6.36
CA PRO A 38 -0.68 0.67 5.25
C PRO A 38 -1.76 1.72 5.56
N GLU A 39 -2.31 1.72 6.78
CA GLU A 39 -3.38 2.64 7.19
C GLU A 39 -2.92 4.10 7.10
N GLU A 40 -1.77 4.42 7.68
CA GLU A 40 -1.23 5.79 7.66
C GLU A 40 -0.83 6.21 6.24
N MET A 41 -0.09 5.35 5.54
CA MET A 41 0.40 5.62 4.19
C MET A 41 -0.74 5.87 3.22
N PHE A 42 -1.76 5.01 3.20
CA PHE A 42 -2.89 5.16 2.30
C PHE A 42 -3.73 6.39 2.62
N PHE A 43 -3.95 6.68 3.91
CA PHE A 43 -4.64 7.90 4.33
C PHE A 43 -3.93 9.15 3.82
N ARG A 44 -2.61 9.25 4.07
CA ARG A 44 -1.79 10.40 3.64
C ARG A 44 -1.72 10.52 2.13
N ALA A 45 -1.53 9.40 1.42
CA ALA A 45 -1.47 9.38 -0.04
C ALA A 45 -2.79 9.83 -0.69
N MET A 46 -3.92 9.25 -0.27
CA MET A 46 -5.23 9.51 -0.89
C MET A 46 -5.82 10.87 -0.50
N ARG A 47 -5.59 11.33 0.74
CA ARG A 47 -6.20 12.57 1.23
C ARG A 47 -5.33 13.80 0.98
N HIS A 48 -4.02 13.64 1.03
CA HIS A 48 -3.07 14.75 1.07
C HIS A 48 -2.03 14.71 -0.04
N ARG A 49 -1.99 13.67 -0.87
CA ARG A 49 -0.99 13.56 -1.95
C ARG A 49 0.45 13.72 -1.41
N ALA A 50 0.68 13.11 -0.25
CA ALA A 50 1.79 13.48 0.64
C ALA A 50 3.17 12.97 0.21
N PHE A 51 3.26 12.18 -0.86
CA PHE A 51 4.48 11.49 -1.26
C PHE A 51 4.66 11.54 -2.77
N ASP A 52 5.91 11.55 -3.24
CA ASP A 52 6.24 11.43 -4.67
C ASP A 52 6.03 9.98 -5.14
N ILE A 53 6.39 9.02 -4.28
CA ILE A 53 6.24 7.58 -4.51
C ILE A 53 5.63 6.93 -3.26
N CYS A 54 4.60 6.10 -3.42
CA CYS A 54 4.05 5.36 -2.30
C CYS A 54 3.43 4.02 -2.71
N GLU A 55 3.34 3.08 -1.75
CA GLU A 55 2.34 2.02 -1.85
C GLU A 55 0.94 2.61 -1.65
N LEU A 56 -0.04 2.05 -2.37
CA LEU A 56 -1.42 2.52 -2.34
C LEU A 56 -2.39 1.35 -2.26
N SER A 57 -3.55 1.60 -1.65
CA SER A 57 -4.69 0.69 -1.73
C SER A 57 -5.10 0.49 -3.19
N LEU A 58 -5.08 -0.77 -3.66
CA LEU A 58 -5.49 -1.11 -5.03
C LEU A 58 -6.95 -0.73 -5.30
N SER A 59 -7.85 -0.97 -4.35
CA SER A 59 -9.27 -0.62 -4.53
C SER A 59 -9.46 0.88 -4.65
N SER A 60 -8.80 1.66 -3.79
CA SER A 60 -8.85 3.12 -3.83
C SER A 60 -8.27 3.67 -5.13
N TYR A 61 -7.17 3.09 -5.61
CA TYR A 61 -6.58 3.44 -6.90
C TYR A 61 -7.54 3.16 -8.07
N VAL A 62 -8.10 1.96 -8.15
CA VAL A 62 -9.05 1.57 -9.20
C VAL A 62 -10.27 2.49 -9.21
N ILE A 63 -10.78 2.88 -8.03
CA ILE A 63 -11.87 3.86 -7.92
C ILE A 63 -11.45 5.22 -8.49
N SER A 64 -10.23 5.69 -8.22
CA SER A 64 -9.75 6.97 -8.77
C SER A 64 -9.61 6.94 -10.29
N VAL A 65 -9.13 5.82 -10.85
CA VAL A 65 -9.06 5.59 -12.30
C VAL A 65 -10.45 5.55 -12.91
N ALA A 66 -11.38 4.81 -12.32
CA ALA A 66 -12.76 4.71 -12.81
C ALA A 66 -13.49 6.07 -12.79
N ARG A 67 -13.09 6.98 -11.91
CA ARG A 67 -13.59 8.36 -11.86
C ARG A 67 -12.89 9.32 -12.82
N GLY A 68 -11.81 8.87 -13.49
CA GLY A 68 -11.02 9.70 -14.41
C GLY A 68 -10.09 10.71 -13.71
N ASP A 69 -9.82 10.55 -12.41
CA ASP A 69 -8.92 11.44 -11.65
C ASP A 69 -7.91 10.64 -10.79
N PRO A 70 -7.06 9.80 -11.40
CA PRO A 70 -5.97 9.15 -10.67
C PRO A 70 -4.85 10.16 -10.42
N HIS A 71 -4.57 10.47 -9.15
CA HIS A 71 -3.46 11.35 -8.80
C HIS A 71 -2.08 10.69 -9.02
N TYR A 72 -2.00 9.38 -8.82
CA TYR A 72 -0.78 8.61 -9.01
C TYR A 72 -0.84 7.78 -10.30
N ILE A 73 0.33 7.43 -10.83
CA ILE A 73 0.47 6.43 -11.89
C ILE A 73 0.90 5.13 -11.21
N ALA A 74 0.09 4.07 -11.33
CA ALA A 74 0.46 2.78 -10.78
C ALA A 74 1.53 2.11 -11.64
N VAL A 75 2.51 1.52 -10.95
CA VAL A 75 3.48 0.58 -11.54
C VAL A 75 3.09 -0.84 -11.14
N PRO A 76 3.35 -1.86 -11.99
CA PRO A 76 2.95 -3.26 -11.72
C PRO A 76 3.88 -3.93 -10.69
N VAL A 77 4.00 -3.34 -9.51
CA VAL A 77 4.85 -3.80 -8.41
C VAL A 77 3.97 -4.11 -7.19
N TYR A 78 3.87 -5.40 -6.86
CA TYR A 78 3.02 -5.88 -5.77
C TYR A 78 3.88 -6.12 -4.53
N LEU A 79 4.08 -5.05 -3.75
CA LEU A 79 4.87 -5.10 -2.54
C LEU A 79 4.14 -5.91 -1.47
N SER A 80 3.04 -5.47 -0.86
CA SER A 80 2.37 -6.26 0.20
C SER A 80 1.99 -7.70 -0.22
N ARG A 81 2.50 -8.71 0.52
CA ARG A 81 2.15 -10.12 0.38
C ARG A 81 1.69 -10.67 1.74
N ALA A 82 0.43 -11.08 1.82
CA ALA A 82 -0.17 -11.66 3.02
C ALA A 82 -1.24 -12.68 2.64
N PHE A 83 -1.37 -13.76 3.42
CA PHE A 83 -2.44 -14.74 3.24
C PHE A 83 -3.74 -14.19 3.84
N ARG A 84 -4.64 -13.69 2.99
CA ARG A 84 -5.83 -12.94 3.44
C ARG A 84 -6.97 -13.80 3.99
N HIS A 85 -6.93 -15.12 3.81
CA HIS A 85 -7.99 -16.02 4.29
C HIS A 85 -8.04 -16.13 5.83
N THR A 86 -6.98 -15.73 6.55
CA THR A 86 -7.00 -15.63 8.02
C THR A 86 -7.68 -14.36 8.53
N SER A 87 -8.16 -13.49 7.65
CA SER A 87 -8.82 -12.21 8.01
C SER A 87 -10.35 -12.27 7.95
N ILE A 88 -10.94 -13.48 7.88
CA ILE A 88 -12.38 -13.67 7.97
C ILE A 88 -12.73 -13.92 9.44
N TYR A 89 -13.44 -12.98 10.04
CA TYR A 89 -13.90 -13.07 11.41
C TYR A 89 -15.41 -13.17 11.44
N ILE A 90 -15.93 -14.11 12.22
CA ILE A 90 -17.36 -14.31 12.43
C ILE A 90 -17.70 -14.11 13.90
N ARG A 91 -18.94 -13.71 14.16
CA ARG A 91 -19.49 -13.72 15.50
C ARG A 91 -19.79 -15.16 15.93
N THR A 92 -19.17 -15.61 17.01
CA THR A 92 -19.33 -16.98 17.54
C THR A 92 -20.75 -17.27 18.04
N ASP A 93 -21.55 -16.25 18.34
CA ASP A 93 -22.95 -16.36 18.78
C ASP A 93 -23.96 -16.34 17.61
N LYS A 94 -23.50 -16.25 16.36
CA LYS A 94 -24.37 -16.18 15.17
C LYS A 94 -24.54 -17.50 14.43
N ARG A 95 -23.95 -18.60 14.92
CA ARG A 95 -24.01 -19.95 14.30
C ARG A 95 -23.63 -19.91 12.82
N ILE A 96 -22.53 -19.22 12.51
CA ILE A 96 -21.92 -19.22 11.18
C ILE A 96 -20.80 -20.26 11.27
N GLU A 97 -20.95 -21.39 10.58
CA GLU A 97 -20.01 -22.50 10.64
C GLU A 97 -19.33 -22.74 9.28
N GLN A 98 -19.97 -22.29 8.19
CA GLN A 98 -19.48 -22.40 6.83
C GLN A 98 -19.80 -21.14 6.00
N PRO A 99 -19.09 -20.88 4.89
CA PRO A 99 -19.29 -19.67 4.07
C PRO A 99 -20.73 -19.43 3.61
N GLU A 100 -21.50 -20.49 3.37
CA GLU A 100 -22.89 -20.44 2.93
C GLU A 100 -23.82 -19.77 3.95
N ASP A 101 -23.47 -19.84 5.24
CA ASP A 101 -24.26 -19.26 6.32
C ASP A 101 -24.22 -17.72 6.34
N LEU A 102 -23.30 -17.11 5.58
CA LEU A 102 -23.23 -15.66 5.38
C LEU A 102 -24.28 -15.15 4.38
N ARG A 103 -24.98 -16.04 3.67
CA ARG A 103 -25.98 -15.63 2.67
C ARG A 103 -27.16 -14.92 3.36
N GLY A 104 -27.34 -13.64 3.05
CA GLY A 104 -28.46 -12.83 3.54
C GLY A 104 -28.30 -12.29 4.97
N ARG A 105 -27.06 -12.25 5.49
CA ARG A 105 -26.71 -11.68 6.80
C ARG A 105 -25.81 -10.46 6.69
#